data_AF-A0A2N0XFZ0-F1
#
_entry.id   AF-A0A2N0XFZ0-F1
#
_cell.length_a   1.000
_cell.length_b   1.000
_cell.length_c   1.000
_cell.angle_alpha   90.00
_cell.angle_beta   90.00
_cell.angle_gamma   90.00
#
_symmetry.space_group_name_H-M   'P 1'
#
loop_
_entity.id
_entity.type
_entity.pdbx_description
1 polymer ?
#
loop_
_entity_poly.entity_id
_entity_poly.type
_entity_poly.pdbx_seq_one_letter_code
_entity_poly.pdbx_strand_id
1 'polypeptide(L)' 'MQKVITITTHTNIIDKNDKFTEKEYPQLKTYLEEGYKVKEIVPITLASTTAYMYSLTFVLEK' A
#
# COMPACT_ATOMS: atom_id res chain seq x y z
N MET A 1 -13.46 -5.89 -12.95
CA MET A 1 -12.79 -6.97 -12.19
C MET A 1 -12.05 -6.38 -11.01
N GLN A 2 -12.17 -6.98 -9.82
CA GLN A 2 -11.54 -6.48 -8.59
C GLN A 2 -10.31 -7.32 -8.21
N LYS A 3 -9.22 -6.66 -7.82
CA LYS A 3 -8.01 -7.25 -7.24
C LYS A 3 -7.72 -6.59 -5.89
N VAL A 4 -7.15 -7.35 -4.96
CA VAL A 4 -6.74 -6.85 -3.64
C VAL A 4 -5.28 -7.23 -3.44
N ILE A 5 -4.44 -6.26 -3.12
CA ILE A 5 -3.03 -6.50 -2.80
C ILE A 5 -2.73 -5.93 -1.42
N THR A 6 -1.94 -6.64 -0.63
CA THR A 6 -1.48 -6.15 0.68
C THR A 6 0.03 -6.03 0.65
N ILE A 7 0.53 -4.87 1.03
CA ILE A 7 1.94 -4.58 1.05
C ILE A 7 2.34 -4.21 2.48
N THR A 8 3.23 -5.00 3.05
CA THR A 8 3.81 -4.75 4.37
C THR A 8 5.07 -3.92 4.18
N THR A 9 5.09 -2.74 4.79
CA THR A 9 6.24 -1.83 4.74
C THR A 9 6.88 -1.73 6.12
N HIS A 10 8.19 -1.56 6.10
CA HIS A 10 9.00 -1.30 7.28
C HIS A 10 9.43 0.17 7.24
N THR A 11 8.48 1.11 7.19
CA THR A 11 8.84 2.53 7.10
C THR A 11 8.73 3.18 8.48
N ASN A 12 9.86 3.70 8.96
CA ASN A 12 10.01 4.26 10.31
C ASN A 12 9.38 5.65 10.48
N ILE A 13 8.70 6.20 9.46
CA ILE A 13 8.17 7.57 9.49
C ILE A 13 6.92 7.62 8.61
N ILE A 14 5.73 7.58 9.21
CA ILE A 14 4.51 8.07 8.57
C ILE A 14 4.57 9.60 8.71
N ASP A 15 5.37 10.26 7.88
CA ASP A 15 5.20 11.70 7.72
C ASP A 15 3.97 11.89 6.84
N LYS A 16 2.91 12.47 7.42
CA LYS A 16 1.60 12.65 6.80
C LYS A 16 1.67 13.49 5.51
N ASN A 17 2.79 14.17 5.28
CA ASN A 17 3.06 14.98 4.10
C ASN A 17 3.86 14.27 3.00
N ASP A 18 4.49 13.13 3.28
CA ASP A 18 5.30 12.43 2.28
C ASP A 18 4.40 11.49 1.48
N LYS A 19 4.07 11.95 0.27
CA LYS A 19 3.13 11.26 -0.61
C LYS A 19 3.81 10.00 -1.14
N PHE A 20 3.19 8.86 -0.87
CA PHE A 20 3.45 7.55 -1.47
C PHE A 20 4.18 7.64 -2.81
N THR A 21 5.44 7.18 -2.86
CA THR A 21 6.16 7.14 -4.12
C THR A 21 5.96 5.78 -4.78
N GLU A 22 5.54 5.78 -6.04
CA GLU A 22 5.24 4.56 -6.83
C GLU A 22 6.41 3.58 -6.93
N LYS A 23 7.63 4.02 -6.59
CA LYS A 23 8.85 3.21 -6.55
C LYS A 23 8.89 2.22 -5.39
N GLU A 24 8.16 2.48 -4.30
CA GLU A 24 8.18 1.61 -3.11
C GLU A 24 7.41 0.30 -3.31
N TYR A 25 6.55 0.21 -4.34
CA TYR A 25 5.58 -0.88 -4.48
C TYR A 25 5.55 -1.46 -5.91
N PRO A 26 6.56 -2.27 -6.30
CA PRO A 26 6.65 -2.85 -7.66
C PRO A 26 5.39 -3.59 -8.09
N GLN A 27 4.76 -4.35 -7.18
CA GLN A 27 3.52 -5.07 -7.47
C GLN A 27 2.34 -4.14 -7.76
N LEU A 28 2.19 -3.04 -6.99
CA LEU A 28 1.14 -2.06 -7.25
C LEU A 28 1.35 -1.42 -8.61
N LYS A 29 2.59 -1.03 -8.93
CA LYS A 29 2.95 -0.44 -10.22
C LYS A 29 2.58 -1.34 -11.39
N THR A 30 2.87 -2.64 -11.33
CA THR A 30 2.48 -3.58 -12.40
C THR A 30 0.97 -3.56 -12.64
N TYR A 31 0.15 -3.58 -11.59
CA TYR A 31 -1.31 -3.54 -11.77
C TYR A 31 -1.82 -2.20 -12.29
N LEU A 32 -1.19 -1.09 -11.91
CA LEU A 32 -1.50 0.22 -12.47
C LEU A 32 -1.18 0.27 -13.98
N GLU A 33 -0.05 -0.29 -14.40
CA GLU A 33 0.34 -0.40 -15.83
C GLU A 33 -0.59 -1.35 -16.61
N GLU A 34 -1.14 -2.38 -15.96
CA GLU A 34 -2.18 -3.25 -16.54
C GLU A 34 -3.56 -2.55 -16.68
N GLY A 35 -3.69 -1.31 -16.21
CA GLY A 35 -4.91 -0.51 -16.32
C GLY A 35 -5.88 -0.65 -15.14
N TYR A 36 -5.46 -1.26 -14.03
CA TYR A 36 -6.23 -1.20 -12.78
C TYR A 36 -6.09 0.18 -12.14
N LYS A 37 -7.13 0.61 -11.44
CA LYS A 37 -7.15 1.86 -10.66
C LYS A 37 -7.29 1.54 -9.18
N VAL A 38 -6.60 2.31 -8.34
CA VAL A 38 -6.80 2.25 -6.88
C VAL A 38 -8.18 2.83 -6.56
N LYS A 39 -9.05 1.98 -6.00
CA LYS A 39 -10.37 2.35 -5.51
C LYS A 39 -10.33 2.75 -4.05
N GLU A 40 -9.57 1.99 -3.25
CA GLU A 40 -9.49 2.15 -1.81
C GLU A 40 -8.12 1.73 -1.28
N ILE A 41 -7.67 2.40 -0.22
CA ILE A 41 -6.44 2.06 0.50
C ILE A 41 -6.83 1.88 1.97
N VAL A 42 -6.63 0.68 2.48
CA VAL A 42 -6.96 0.30 3.86
C VAL A 42 -5.66 0.12 4.63
N PRO A 43 -5.34 0.99 5.61
CA PRO A 43 -4.21 0.78 6.49
C PRO A 43 -4.52 -0.30 7.52
N ILE A 44 -3.61 -1.25 7.68
CA ILE A 44 -3.61 -2.26 8.73
C ILE A 44 -2.61 -1.83 9.79
N THR A 45 -3.13 -1.35 10.92
CA THR A 45 -2.32 -1.08 12.12
C THR A 45 -2.20 -2.36 12.94
N LEU A 46 -1.06 -3.04 12.86
CA LEU A 46 -0.76 -4.13 13.77
C LEU A 46 -0.40 -3.55 15.14
N ALA A 47 -0.99 -4.10 16.21
CA ALA A 47 -0.71 -3.69 17.58
C ALA A 47 0.78 -3.93 17.89
N SER A 48 1.57 -2.86 17.80
CA SER A 48 3.02 -2.82 17.87
C SER A 48 3.52 -3.26 19.25
N THR A 49 4.15 -4.43 19.35
CA THR A 49 5.09 -4.71 20.45
C THR A 49 6.55 -4.46 20.07
N THR A 50 6.89 -4.33 18.78
CA THR A 50 8.27 -4.07 18.34
C THR A 50 8.28 -3.39 16.97
N ALA A 51 8.71 -2.12 16.92
CA ALA A 51 9.12 -1.35 15.74
C ALA A 51 8.16 -1.32 14.52
N TYR A 52 7.28 -0.31 14.50
CA TYR A 52 6.73 0.39 13.32
C TYR A 52 6.63 -0.39 11.99
N MET A 53 5.97 -1.55 11.99
CA MET A 53 5.50 -2.17 10.76
C MET A 53 4.06 -1.71 10.50
N TYR A 54 3.80 -1.20 9.30
CA TYR A 54 2.43 -0.99 8.83
C TYR A 54 2.22 -1.75 7.54
N SER A 55 1.04 -2.35 7.39
CA SER A 55 0.62 -2.94 6.12
C SER A 55 -0.44 -2.05 5.50
N LEU A 56 -0.38 -1.87 4.18
CA LEU A 56 -1.39 -1.19 3.40
C LEU A 56 -2.04 -2.18 2.45
N THR A 57 -3.36 -2.27 2.46
CA THR A 57 -4.13 -3.04 1.50
C THR A 57 -4.69 -2.09 0.44
N PHE A 58 -4.35 -2.33 -0.83
CA PHE A 58 -4.89 -1.61 -1.96
C PHE A 58 -5.98 -2.44 -2.62
N VAL A 59 -7.17 -1.86 -2.75
CA VAL A 59 -8.26 -2.41 -3.54
C VAL A 59 -8.18 -1.80 -4.92
N LEU A 60 -8.01 -2.65 -5.93
CA LEU A 60 -7.81 -2.30 -7.32
C LEU A 60 -9.03 -2.73 -8.16
N GLU A 61 -9.44 -1.88 -9.09
CA GLU A 61 -10.58 -2.16 -9.99
C GLU A 61 -10.21 -1.84 -11.45
N LYS A 62 -10.66 -2.69 -12.37
CA LYS A 62 -10.51 -2.54 -13.83
C LYS A 62 -11.84 -2.77 -14.53
#